data_AF-A0A954QN01-F1
#
_entry.id   AF-A0A954QN01-F1
#
_cell.length_a   1.000
_cell.length_b   1.000
_cell.length_c   1.000
_cell.angle_alpha   90.00
_cell.angle_beta   90.00
_cell.angle_gamma   90.00
#
_symmetry.space_group_name_H-M   'P 1'
#
loop_
_entity.id
_entity.type
_entity.pdbx_description
1 polymer ?
#
loop_
_entity_poly.entity_id
_entity_poly.type
_entity_poly.pdbx_seq_one_letter_code
_entity_poly.pdbx_strand_id
1 'polypeptide(L)'
;MSRFQLRTRLARISAAVVMLLALSVNGLRAAEKVAVVSLRASDQLFSDVTYLMKATGTDALAQLFLPQVQQYFKGVDGKRPIGMVLQMDGSQMVPLVFIPVTDLQTVLGNLKEHLGTAEDVGNGVYELQGPQPLYVKEQAGWAYVGQAAQHLSDLPANPDQLLDGLDARYTIGVRAYLDKVPAPYKQMLVDRLREGVEANNASSEEEKQAAMEQIQRMVDESETLTVGLQVSSRDREMYFEGGLKPVAGTKFAGDMDQIRDMKTNYAGFVVPGAAVSGNLASVVPADKMPQTLSQIDQFEQKTLEQIARDAKLDDATRAGAKQLVATFFKIVRGTVKTGQIDSCTSVILQPQTISIVSASHVASGTEVEDAVKQLVKLSESDPRIAFKDVKLNAAEHNGVRFHSMSVPVPEDPKARMVLGDAVAITVGAGKESAYLAVGPGGVEQLRKLIDASAKAGATEVQPFSGQISVLPILEFAKSIEPNPLLASLIQMLEDHRELDQVRVGYGVNNDGMTYRFTIEEGVLKLIGQAVPLMGMRMGG
;
A
#
# COMPACT_ATOMS: atom_id res chain seq x y z
N MET A 1 6.45 17.14 25.33
CA MET A 1 6.27 17.91 24.06
C MET A 1 5.32 19.06 24.30
N SER A 2 5.69 20.30 23.94
CA SER A 2 4.88 21.49 24.29
C SER A 2 3.66 21.65 23.37
N ARG A 3 2.55 22.15 23.94
CA ARG A 3 1.29 22.45 23.23
C ARG A 3 1.45 23.41 22.04
N PHE A 4 2.60 24.09 21.93
CA PHE A 4 2.97 24.99 20.85
C PHE A 4 3.46 24.26 19.58
N GLN A 5 4.07 23.08 19.71
CA GLN A 5 4.55 22.28 18.58
C GLN A 5 3.44 21.46 17.90
N LEU A 6 2.33 21.19 18.59
CA LEU A 6 1.17 20.49 18.02
C LEU A 6 0.29 21.43 17.17
N ARG A 7 0.13 22.69 17.62
CA ARG A 7 -0.58 23.74 16.86
C ARG A 7 0.10 24.11 15.54
N THR A 8 1.43 24.12 15.52
CA THR A 8 2.22 24.41 14.32
C THR A 8 2.28 23.25 13.32
N ARG A 9 1.98 22.00 13.73
CA ARG A 9 1.91 20.84 12.83
C ARG A 9 0.52 20.63 12.22
N LEU A 10 -0.56 20.92 12.96
CA LEU A 10 -1.93 20.90 12.42
C LEU A 10 -2.20 22.05 11.44
N ALA A 11 -1.61 23.23 11.67
CA ALA A 11 -1.66 24.34 10.70
C ALA A 11 -0.85 24.06 9.41
N ARG A 12 0.11 23.12 9.44
CA ARG A 12 0.90 22.74 8.27
C ARG A 12 0.19 21.78 7.32
N ILE A 13 -0.83 21.05 7.78
CA ILE A 13 -1.63 20.17 6.92
C ILE A 13 -2.62 21.02 6.09
N SER A 14 -3.18 22.10 6.68
CA SER A 14 -3.93 23.12 5.92
C SER A 14 -3.03 23.91 4.96
N ALA A 15 -1.76 24.12 5.33
CA ALA A 15 -0.79 24.81 4.48
C ALA A 15 -0.21 23.92 3.36
N ALA A 16 -0.31 22.59 3.43
CA ALA A 16 0.20 21.69 2.39
C ALA A 16 -0.60 21.80 1.08
N VAL A 17 -1.88 22.16 1.15
CA VAL A 17 -2.70 22.50 -0.03
C VAL A 17 -2.30 23.87 -0.62
N VAL A 18 -1.75 24.76 0.20
CA VAL A 18 -1.25 26.09 -0.21
C VAL A 18 0.22 26.05 -0.67
N MET A 19 1.02 25.09 -0.20
CA MET A 19 2.47 25.02 -0.45
C MET A 19 2.86 24.21 -1.70
N LEU A 20 1.93 24.02 -2.64
CA LEU A 20 2.23 23.65 -4.03
C LEU A 20 2.32 24.88 -4.96
N LEU A 21 2.17 26.10 -4.42
CA LEU A 21 2.16 27.37 -5.18
C LEU A 21 3.50 28.11 -5.24
N ALA A 22 4.61 27.40 -5.46
CA ALA A 22 5.91 28.04 -5.67
C ALA A 22 6.50 27.75 -7.06
N LEU A 23 5.75 28.09 -8.11
CA LEU A 23 6.28 28.35 -9.44
C LEU A 23 5.52 29.55 -10.02
N SER A 24 6.25 30.59 -10.41
CA SER A 24 5.70 31.83 -11.00
C SER A 24 6.45 32.14 -12.29
N VAL A 25 5.74 32.38 -13.41
CA VAL A 25 6.03 33.41 -14.43
C VAL A 25 4.70 33.69 -15.22
N ASN A 26 4.55 34.85 -15.90
CA ASN A 26 3.37 35.41 -16.62
C ASN A 26 3.32 35.29 -18.17
N GLY A 27 2.16 34.98 -18.78
CA GLY A 27 1.88 35.30 -20.20
C GLY A 27 0.93 34.36 -20.98
N LEU A 28 -0.26 34.90 -21.33
CA LEU A 28 -1.47 34.28 -21.93
C LEU A 28 -1.37 33.57 -23.30
N ARG A 29 -1.92 32.34 -23.34
CA ARG A 29 -2.64 31.61 -24.41
C ARG A 29 -3.36 30.38 -23.81
N ALA A 30 -4.40 29.89 -24.50
CA ALA A 30 -5.31 28.83 -24.03
C ALA A 30 -4.58 27.64 -23.41
N ALA A 31 -4.83 27.40 -22.12
CA ALA A 31 -3.91 26.67 -21.27
C ALA A 31 -4.33 25.19 -21.09
N GLU A 32 -3.40 24.28 -21.37
CA GLU A 32 -3.64 22.84 -21.26
C GLU A 32 -3.53 22.39 -19.80
N LYS A 33 -4.49 21.59 -19.32
CA LYS A 33 -4.55 21.09 -17.94
C LYS A 33 -3.45 20.06 -17.69
N VAL A 34 -2.56 20.34 -16.74
CA VAL A 34 -1.43 19.45 -16.39
C VAL A 34 -1.51 18.85 -15.00
N ALA A 35 -2.25 19.46 -14.08
CA ALA A 35 -2.57 18.85 -12.80
C ALA A 35 -3.90 19.36 -12.24
N VAL A 36 -4.48 18.56 -11.35
CA VAL A 36 -5.71 18.87 -10.62
C VAL A 36 -5.52 18.47 -9.16
N VAL A 37 -5.97 19.34 -8.27
CA VAL A 37 -6.18 19.04 -6.86
C VAL A 37 -7.66 19.18 -6.58
N SER A 38 -8.23 18.18 -5.93
CA SER A 38 -9.62 18.12 -5.54
C SER A 38 -9.73 17.96 -4.04
N LEU A 39 -10.58 18.78 -3.44
CA LEU A 39 -11.07 18.62 -2.10
C LEU A 39 -12.58 18.40 -2.17
N ARG A 40 -13.04 17.30 -1.58
CA ARG A 40 -14.47 17.01 -1.50
C ARG A 40 -15.24 18.17 -0.87
N ALA A 41 -16.50 18.29 -1.25
CA ALA A 41 -17.44 19.26 -0.69
C ALA A 41 -17.30 19.38 0.82
N SER A 42 -17.20 20.61 1.33
CA SER A 42 -16.72 20.84 2.71
C SER A 42 -17.65 20.24 3.77
N ASP A 43 -18.96 20.15 3.51
CA ASP A 43 -19.91 19.46 4.40
C ASP A 43 -19.52 17.99 4.60
N GLN A 44 -19.20 17.31 3.50
CA GLN A 44 -18.77 15.92 3.52
C GLN A 44 -17.36 15.77 4.08
N LEU A 45 -16.44 16.68 3.76
CA LEU A 45 -15.09 16.71 4.34
C LEU A 45 -15.14 16.83 5.86
N PHE A 46 -15.96 17.72 6.42
CA PHE A 46 -16.09 17.87 7.86
C PHE A 46 -16.75 16.65 8.51
N SER A 47 -17.70 16.02 7.82
CA SER A 47 -18.26 14.74 8.25
C SER A 47 -17.19 13.64 8.28
N ASP A 48 -16.38 13.53 7.24
CA ASP A 48 -15.27 12.57 7.12
C ASP A 48 -14.21 12.78 8.22
N VAL A 49 -13.80 14.03 8.46
CA VAL A 49 -12.85 14.38 9.54
C VAL A 49 -13.45 14.09 10.92
N THR A 50 -14.73 14.41 11.13
CA THR A 50 -15.42 14.11 12.39
C THR A 50 -15.50 12.61 12.64
N TYR A 51 -15.85 11.84 11.61
CA TYR A 51 -15.86 10.38 11.65
C TYR A 51 -14.47 9.84 12.00
N LEU A 52 -13.42 10.29 11.30
CA LEU A 52 -12.05 9.83 11.56
C LEU A 52 -11.61 10.15 12.99
N MET A 53 -11.83 11.39 13.45
CA MET A 53 -11.49 11.81 14.81
C MET A 53 -12.25 10.99 15.87
N LYS A 54 -13.53 10.68 15.63
CA LYS A 54 -14.31 9.80 16.50
C LYS A 54 -13.77 8.37 16.48
N ALA A 55 -13.46 7.84 15.29
CA ALA A 55 -12.87 6.52 15.14
C ALA A 55 -11.54 6.45 15.89
N THR A 56 -10.69 7.47 15.84
CA THR A 56 -9.41 7.49 16.55
C THR A 56 -9.51 7.94 18.02
N GLY A 57 -10.71 8.11 18.59
CA GLY A 57 -10.87 8.55 19.98
C GLY A 57 -10.33 9.96 20.28
N THR A 58 -10.25 10.83 19.27
CA THR A 58 -9.78 12.21 19.35
C THR A 58 -10.92 13.22 19.13
N ASP A 59 -12.15 12.83 19.47
CA ASP A 59 -13.36 13.64 19.38
C ASP A 59 -13.27 14.94 20.19
N ALA A 60 -12.62 14.93 21.35
CA ALA A 60 -12.36 16.13 22.14
C ALA A 60 -11.51 17.16 21.37
N LEU A 61 -10.54 16.71 20.56
CA LEU A 61 -9.77 17.61 19.68
C LEU A 61 -10.64 18.16 18.56
N ALA A 62 -11.53 17.33 18.00
CA ALA A 62 -12.47 17.77 16.99
C ALA A 62 -13.38 18.90 17.52
N GLN A 63 -13.93 18.74 18.73
CA GLN A 63 -14.75 19.77 19.38
C GLN A 63 -13.99 21.09 19.62
N LEU A 64 -12.68 21.02 19.88
CA LEU A 64 -11.84 22.20 20.10
C LEU A 64 -11.47 22.90 18.79
N PHE A 65 -11.06 22.13 17.77
CA PHE A 65 -10.43 22.68 16.56
C PHE A 65 -11.37 22.82 15.37
N LEU A 66 -12.37 21.94 15.20
CA LEU A 66 -13.27 22.02 14.04
C LEU A 66 -14.03 23.34 13.95
N PRO A 67 -14.57 23.93 15.04
CA PRO A 67 -15.24 25.23 14.92
C PRO A 67 -14.31 26.35 14.42
N GLN A 68 -13.02 26.31 14.80
CA GLN A 68 -12.02 27.26 14.32
C GLN A 68 -11.72 27.06 12.83
N VAL A 69 -11.65 25.79 12.38
CA VAL A 69 -11.45 25.49 10.96
C VAL A 69 -12.68 25.86 10.15
N GLN A 70 -13.88 25.52 10.62
CA GLN A 70 -15.16 25.83 9.98
C GLN A 70 -15.41 27.34 9.85
N GLN A 71 -14.85 28.15 10.73
CA GLN A 71 -14.89 29.61 10.60
C GLN A 71 -14.30 30.09 9.26
N TYR A 72 -13.22 29.47 8.78
CA TYR A 72 -12.61 29.81 7.48
C TYR A 72 -13.46 29.39 6.28
N PHE A 73 -14.44 28.50 6.48
CA PHE A 73 -15.37 28.04 5.44
C PHE A 73 -16.72 28.77 5.50
N LYS A 74 -16.91 29.75 6.39
CA LYS A 74 -18.11 30.59 6.34
C LYS A 74 -18.13 31.39 5.03
N GLY A 75 -19.28 31.38 4.36
CA GLY A 75 -19.44 31.95 3.01
C GLY A 75 -19.08 30.99 1.88
N VAL A 76 -18.52 29.80 2.17
CA VAL A 76 -18.33 28.72 1.19
C VAL A 76 -19.61 27.90 1.07
N ASP A 77 -20.00 27.51 -0.14
CA ASP A 77 -21.08 26.56 -0.38
C ASP A 77 -20.58 25.12 -0.16
N GLY A 78 -20.90 24.56 1.01
CA GLY A 78 -20.38 23.26 1.43
C GLY A 78 -20.89 22.04 0.67
N LYS A 79 -21.79 22.22 -0.30
CA LYS A 79 -22.33 21.14 -1.14
C LYS A 79 -21.53 20.88 -2.41
N ARG A 80 -20.64 21.80 -2.79
CA ARG A 80 -19.82 21.72 -3.99
C ARG A 80 -18.34 21.54 -3.61
N PRO A 81 -17.55 20.84 -4.43
CA PRO A 81 -16.14 20.62 -4.13
C PRO A 81 -15.31 21.90 -4.29
N ILE A 82 -14.14 21.91 -3.66
CA ILE A 82 -13.12 22.95 -3.87
C ILE A 82 -12.04 22.34 -4.76
N GLY A 83 -11.56 23.13 -5.72
CA GLY A 83 -10.60 22.65 -6.70
C GLY A 83 -9.47 23.61 -6.98
N MET A 84 -8.38 23.04 -7.48
CA MET A 84 -7.33 23.77 -8.15
C MET A 84 -6.99 23.03 -9.44
N VAL A 85 -6.93 23.76 -10.53
CA VAL A 85 -6.35 23.27 -11.78
C VAL A 85 -5.02 23.99 -12.01
N LEU A 86 -3.99 23.23 -12.37
CA LEU A 86 -2.74 23.75 -12.86
C LEU A 86 -2.74 23.62 -14.37
N GLN A 87 -2.58 24.75 -15.06
CA GLN A 87 -2.60 24.81 -16.51
C GLN A 87 -1.27 25.34 -17.04
N MET A 88 -0.93 24.95 -18.26
CA MET A 88 0.26 25.46 -18.95
C MET A 88 -0.12 26.64 -19.83
N ASP A 89 0.47 27.79 -19.53
CA ASP A 89 0.38 29.00 -20.33
C ASP A 89 1.75 29.27 -20.99
N GLY A 90 1.90 28.87 -22.24
CA GLY A 90 3.21 28.79 -22.88
C GLY A 90 4.16 27.87 -22.10
N SER A 91 5.22 28.44 -21.51
CA SER A 91 6.18 27.71 -20.68
C SER A 91 5.88 27.73 -19.19
N GLN A 92 4.77 28.35 -18.78
CA GLN A 92 4.53 28.72 -17.40
C GLN A 92 3.36 27.97 -16.82
N MET A 93 3.46 27.64 -15.54
CA MET A 93 2.36 27.00 -14.82
C MET A 93 1.49 28.07 -14.19
N VAL A 94 0.23 28.13 -14.60
CA VAL A 94 -0.77 29.06 -14.09
C VAL A 94 -1.77 28.28 -13.24
N PRO A 95 -1.76 28.46 -11.91
CA PRO A 95 -2.75 27.87 -11.04
C PRO A 95 -4.05 28.67 -11.08
N LEU A 96 -5.17 27.98 -11.19
CA LEU A 96 -6.50 28.54 -11.01
C LEU A 96 -7.21 27.75 -9.90
N VAL A 97 -7.45 28.40 -8.77
CA VAL A 97 -8.23 27.84 -7.66
C VAL A 97 -9.68 28.27 -7.84
N PHE A 98 -10.62 27.39 -7.54
CA PHE A 98 -12.05 27.70 -7.53
C PHE A 98 -12.69 27.19 -6.25
N ILE A 99 -13.38 28.09 -5.57
CA ILE A 99 -14.03 27.85 -4.28
C ILE A 99 -15.52 28.16 -4.48
N PRO A 100 -16.44 27.23 -4.16
CA PRO A 100 -17.85 27.50 -4.31
C PRO A 100 -18.27 28.45 -3.20
N VAL A 101 -18.91 29.56 -3.53
CA VAL A 101 -19.25 30.60 -2.54
C VAL A 101 -20.75 30.87 -2.52
N THR A 102 -21.24 31.15 -1.32
CA THR A 102 -22.53 31.79 -1.06
C THR A 102 -22.38 33.26 -0.69
N ASP A 103 -21.21 33.64 -0.16
CA ASP A 103 -20.86 35.01 0.21
C ASP A 103 -19.34 35.21 0.12
N LEU A 104 -18.87 35.81 -0.98
CA LEU A 104 -17.45 36.09 -1.20
C LEU A 104 -16.88 37.04 -0.13
N GLN A 105 -17.63 38.06 0.30
CA GLN A 105 -17.12 39.06 1.25
C GLN A 105 -16.83 38.43 2.62
N THR A 106 -17.69 37.51 3.06
CA THR A 106 -17.43 36.71 4.26
C THR A 106 -16.17 35.86 4.12
N VAL A 107 -15.97 35.19 2.97
CA VAL A 107 -14.76 34.40 2.72
C VAL A 107 -13.50 35.26 2.78
N LEU A 108 -13.48 36.40 2.06
CA LEU A 108 -12.36 37.34 2.05
C LEU A 108 -12.08 37.91 3.45
N GLY A 109 -13.14 38.24 4.20
CA GLY A 109 -13.03 38.73 5.57
C GLY A 109 -12.37 37.71 6.50
N ASN A 110 -12.71 36.42 6.38
CA ASN A 110 -12.12 35.36 7.19
C ASN A 110 -10.65 35.07 6.84
N LEU A 111 -10.24 35.32 5.60
CA LEU A 111 -8.87 35.09 5.14
C LEU A 111 -7.95 36.31 5.28
N LYS A 112 -8.49 37.48 5.64
CA LYS A 112 -7.76 38.75 5.73
C LYS A 112 -6.47 38.68 6.57
N GLU A 113 -6.51 38.00 7.70
CA GLU A 113 -5.33 37.87 8.58
C GLU A 113 -4.18 37.07 7.94
N HIS A 114 -4.49 36.21 6.96
CA HIS A 114 -3.53 35.31 6.32
C HIS A 114 -3.12 35.80 4.92
N LEU A 115 -4.05 36.40 4.17
CA LEU A 115 -3.86 36.78 2.77
C LEU A 115 -3.84 38.30 2.53
N GLY A 116 -4.02 39.11 3.57
CA GLY A 116 -4.07 40.57 3.45
C GLY A 116 -5.48 41.09 3.13
N THR A 117 -5.62 42.42 3.06
CA THR A 117 -6.89 43.06 2.71
C THR A 117 -7.22 42.86 1.23
N ALA A 118 -8.49 42.59 0.94
CA ALA A 118 -9.00 42.60 -0.42
C ALA A 118 -9.33 44.03 -0.85
N GLU A 119 -8.72 44.49 -1.93
CA GLU A 119 -8.98 45.79 -2.56
C GLU A 119 -9.62 45.55 -3.93
N ASP A 120 -10.73 46.21 -4.22
CA ASP A 120 -11.35 46.12 -5.55
C ASP A 120 -10.50 46.88 -6.56
N VAL A 121 -9.95 46.16 -7.53
CA VAL A 121 -9.12 46.70 -8.62
C VAL A 121 -9.90 46.88 -9.93
N GLY A 122 -11.24 46.80 -9.85
CA GLY A 122 -12.17 46.99 -10.95
C GLY A 122 -12.63 45.68 -11.61
N ASN A 123 -13.72 45.76 -12.37
CA ASN A 123 -14.33 44.63 -13.09
C ASN A 123 -14.74 43.44 -12.18
N GLY A 124 -15.01 43.70 -10.90
CA GLY A 124 -15.34 42.66 -9.92
C GLY A 124 -14.15 41.78 -9.52
N VAL A 125 -12.93 42.26 -9.74
CA VAL A 125 -11.69 41.60 -9.33
C VAL A 125 -11.16 42.27 -8.07
N TYR A 126 -10.85 41.47 -7.05
CA TYR A 126 -10.21 41.90 -5.82
C TYR A 126 -8.75 41.49 -5.80
N GLU A 127 -7.85 42.40 -5.46
CA GLU A 127 -6.44 42.12 -5.17
C GLU A 127 -6.25 41.90 -3.67
N LEU A 128 -5.63 40.79 -3.29
CA LEU A 128 -5.26 40.49 -1.91
C LEU A 128 -3.87 41.07 -1.63
N GLN A 129 -3.80 42.05 -0.74
CA GLN A 129 -2.58 42.78 -0.35
C GLN A 129 -1.69 41.96 0.60
N GLY A 130 -1.41 40.70 0.25
CA GLY A 130 -0.56 39.77 0.98
C GLY A 130 0.90 39.81 0.53
N PRO A 131 1.77 38.92 1.07
CA PRO A 131 3.18 38.84 0.67
C PRO A 131 3.41 38.49 -0.81
N GLN A 132 2.40 37.90 -1.46
CA GLN A 132 2.34 37.65 -2.89
C GLN A 132 0.97 38.13 -3.38
N PRO A 133 0.89 38.88 -4.49
CA PRO A 133 -0.38 39.36 -5.00
C PRO A 133 -1.21 38.18 -5.51
N LEU A 134 -2.44 38.07 -5.01
CA LEU A 134 -3.44 37.13 -5.48
C LEU A 134 -4.67 37.91 -5.90
N TYR A 135 -5.33 37.47 -6.96
CA TYR A 135 -6.52 38.10 -7.49
C TYR A 135 -7.70 37.16 -7.34
N VAL A 136 -8.85 37.69 -6.94
CA VAL A 136 -10.08 36.94 -6.71
C VAL A 136 -11.21 37.54 -7.53
N LYS A 137 -11.97 36.71 -8.24
CA LYS A 137 -13.17 37.12 -8.97
C LYS A 137 -14.31 36.17 -8.69
N GLU A 138 -15.47 36.70 -8.32
CA GLU A 138 -16.69 35.91 -8.21
C GLU A 138 -17.38 35.79 -9.58
N GLN A 139 -17.73 34.58 -9.98
CA GLN A 139 -18.52 34.31 -11.18
C GLN A 139 -19.36 33.05 -10.98
N ALA A 140 -20.67 33.14 -11.26
CA ALA A 140 -21.59 32.00 -11.22
C ALA A 140 -21.57 31.22 -9.88
N GLY A 141 -21.43 31.92 -8.74
CA GLY A 141 -21.38 31.30 -7.41
C GLY A 141 -20.06 30.59 -7.10
N TRP A 142 -18.98 30.98 -7.78
CA TRP A 142 -17.61 30.52 -7.56
C TRP A 142 -16.67 31.71 -7.37
N ALA A 143 -15.82 31.64 -6.36
CA ALA A 143 -14.67 32.51 -6.21
C ALA A 143 -13.47 31.86 -6.90
N TYR A 144 -13.03 32.48 -7.99
CA TYR A 144 -11.83 32.09 -8.71
C TYR A 144 -10.63 32.87 -8.18
N VAL A 145 -9.54 32.17 -7.86
CA VAL A 145 -8.29 32.78 -7.39
C VAL A 145 -7.18 32.50 -8.39
N GLY A 146 -6.48 33.55 -8.81
CA GLY A 146 -5.36 33.48 -9.73
C GLY A 146 -4.21 34.39 -9.30
N GLN A 147 -3.04 34.20 -9.91
CA GLN A 147 -1.83 34.99 -9.60
C GLN A 147 -1.78 36.34 -10.33
N ALA A 148 -2.66 36.58 -11.30
CA ALA A 148 -2.77 37.84 -12.03
C ALA A 148 -4.23 38.09 -12.42
N ALA A 149 -4.68 39.35 -12.42
CA ALA A 149 -6.05 39.73 -12.80
C ALA A 149 -6.43 39.21 -14.20
N GLN A 150 -5.46 39.17 -15.12
CA GLN A 150 -5.62 38.67 -16.48
C GLN A 150 -6.00 37.17 -16.54
N HIS A 151 -5.59 36.36 -15.55
CA HIS A 151 -5.95 34.94 -15.46
C HIS A 151 -7.42 34.71 -15.09
N LEU A 152 -8.14 35.78 -14.72
CA LEU A 152 -9.56 35.74 -14.34
C LEU A 152 -10.50 36.30 -15.43
N SER A 153 -9.97 36.46 -16.65
CA SER A 153 -10.72 37.01 -17.79
C SER A 153 -11.60 35.96 -18.47
N ASP A 154 -11.11 34.72 -18.61
CA ASP A 154 -11.81 33.60 -19.24
C ASP A 154 -11.99 32.45 -18.24
N LEU A 155 -13.08 32.53 -17.47
CA LEU A 155 -13.37 31.61 -16.39
C LEU A 155 -14.48 30.64 -16.79
N PRO A 156 -14.34 29.34 -16.50
CA PRO A 156 -15.39 28.37 -16.79
C PRO A 156 -16.68 28.73 -16.02
N ALA A 157 -17.84 28.36 -16.56
CA ALA A 157 -19.10 28.51 -15.83
C ALA A 157 -19.28 27.40 -14.76
N ASN A 158 -18.73 26.22 -15.02
CA ASN A 158 -18.80 25.05 -14.14
C ASN A 158 -17.41 24.43 -13.97
N PRO A 159 -16.64 24.85 -12.94
CA PRO A 159 -15.29 24.36 -12.73
C PRO A 159 -15.25 22.96 -12.11
N ASP A 160 -16.36 22.44 -11.57
CA ASP A 160 -16.42 21.07 -11.00
C ASP A 160 -16.03 20.00 -12.02
N GLN A 161 -16.38 20.23 -13.28
CA GLN A 161 -16.02 19.32 -14.38
C GLN A 161 -14.52 19.23 -14.60
N LEU A 162 -13.73 20.19 -14.12
CA LEU A 162 -12.28 20.15 -14.19
C LEU A 162 -11.66 19.17 -13.21
N LEU A 163 -12.41 18.70 -12.20
CA LEU A 163 -11.93 17.78 -11.16
C LEU A 163 -11.86 16.31 -11.61
N ASP A 164 -12.44 15.98 -12.77
CA ASP A 164 -12.38 14.65 -13.39
C ASP A 164 -12.76 13.50 -12.44
N GLY A 165 -13.77 13.75 -11.59
CA GLY A 165 -14.34 12.79 -10.64
C GLY A 165 -13.50 12.52 -9.39
N LEU A 166 -12.39 13.23 -9.17
CA LEU A 166 -11.57 13.07 -7.97
C LEU A 166 -12.33 13.40 -6.69
N ASP A 167 -13.20 14.41 -6.72
CA ASP A 167 -14.07 14.83 -5.62
C ASP A 167 -15.07 13.76 -5.18
N ALA A 168 -15.58 12.99 -6.15
CA ALA A 168 -16.48 11.88 -5.89
C ALA A 168 -15.73 10.67 -5.30
N ARG A 169 -14.52 10.37 -5.82
CA ARG A 169 -13.76 9.19 -5.42
C ARG A 169 -12.97 9.36 -4.13
N TYR A 170 -12.45 10.56 -3.87
CA TYR A 170 -11.55 10.84 -2.76
C TYR A 170 -12.05 11.99 -1.88
N THR A 171 -11.71 11.97 -0.60
CA THR A 171 -11.85 13.11 0.30
C THR A 171 -10.84 14.20 -0.10
N ILE A 172 -9.61 13.79 -0.44
CA ILE A 172 -8.56 14.62 -1.03
C ILE A 172 -7.94 13.83 -2.19
N GLY A 173 -7.92 14.42 -3.39
CA GLY A 173 -7.35 13.80 -4.58
C GLY A 173 -6.40 14.73 -5.31
N VAL A 174 -5.31 14.18 -5.83
CA VAL A 174 -4.39 14.87 -6.74
C VAL A 174 -4.20 14.02 -7.98
N ARG A 175 -4.28 14.63 -9.16
CA ARG A 175 -3.96 13.98 -10.43
C ARG A 175 -3.06 14.86 -11.26
N ALA A 176 -1.92 14.32 -11.68
CA ALA A 176 -1.07 14.92 -12.70
C ALA A 176 -1.36 14.24 -14.05
N TYR A 177 -1.43 15.04 -15.11
CA TYR A 177 -1.58 14.62 -16.50
C TYR A 177 -0.21 14.63 -17.16
N LEU A 178 0.57 13.56 -16.91
CA LEU A 178 1.97 13.51 -17.27
C LEU A 178 2.19 13.58 -18.78
N ASP A 179 1.30 13.05 -19.61
CA ASP A 179 1.36 13.23 -21.07
C ASP A 179 1.25 14.70 -21.51
N LYS A 180 0.69 15.57 -20.66
CA LYS A 180 0.52 17.01 -20.91
C LYS A 180 1.61 17.87 -20.27
N VAL A 181 2.44 17.31 -19.39
CA VAL A 181 3.51 18.04 -18.72
C VAL A 181 4.70 18.24 -19.69
N PRO A 182 5.19 19.48 -19.91
CA PRO A 182 6.35 19.70 -20.76
C PRO A 182 7.62 19.03 -20.23
N ALA A 183 8.50 18.63 -21.15
CA ALA A 183 9.72 17.87 -20.83
C ALA A 183 10.62 18.48 -19.72
N PRO A 184 10.84 19.80 -19.64
CA PRO A 184 11.66 20.37 -18.55
C PRO A 184 11.10 20.08 -17.15
N TYR A 185 9.77 20.08 -17.00
CA TYR A 185 9.12 19.80 -15.73
C TYR A 185 9.10 18.31 -15.41
N LYS A 186 8.95 17.45 -16.42
CA LYS A 186 9.15 16.00 -16.26
C LYS A 186 10.56 15.70 -15.77
N GLN A 187 11.56 16.33 -16.37
CA GLN A 187 12.96 16.13 -15.99
C GLN A 187 13.20 16.58 -14.55
N MET A 188 12.66 17.73 -14.14
CA MET A 188 12.73 18.19 -12.76
C MET A 188 12.09 17.19 -11.78
N LEU A 189 10.95 16.58 -12.15
CA LEU A 189 10.32 15.53 -11.34
C LEU A 189 11.22 14.30 -11.22
N VAL A 190 11.76 13.82 -12.35
CA VAL A 190 12.71 12.69 -12.36
C VAL A 190 13.93 12.99 -11.51
N ASP A 191 14.50 14.19 -11.61
CA ASP A 191 15.70 14.59 -10.86
C ASP A 191 15.43 14.58 -9.34
N ARG A 192 14.27 15.08 -8.89
CA ARG A 192 13.87 14.99 -7.47
C ARG A 192 13.66 13.55 -7.01
N LEU A 193 13.09 12.70 -7.85
CA LEU A 193 12.94 11.28 -7.55
C LEU A 193 14.31 10.59 -7.51
N ARG A 194 15.25 11.01 -8.37
CA ARG A 194 16.64 10.55 -8.37
C ARG A 194 17.34 10.85 -7.06
N GLU A 195 17.24 12.07 -6.56
CA GLU A 195 17.79 12.45 -5.25
C GLU A 195 17.28 11.53 -4.13
N GLY A 196 16.01 11.12 -4.18
CA GLY A 196 15.42 10.17 -3.23
C GLY A 196 15.99 8.75 -3.33
N VAL A 197 16.20 8.26 -4.54
CA VAL A 197 16.84 6.95 -4.78
C VAL A 197 18.32 6.98 -4.38
N GLU A 198 19.02 8.05 -4.70
CA GLU A 198 20.43 8.23 -4.35
C GLU A 198 20.64 8.32 -2.83
N ALA A 199 19.70 8.94 -2.11
CA ALA A 199 19.71 9.00 -0.64
C ALA A 199 19.51 7.63 0.04
N ASN A 200 19.03 6.61 -0.69
CA ASN A 200 18.87 5.27 -0.16
C ASN A 200 20.21 4.51 -0.16
N ASN A 201 20.92 4.60 0.96
CA ASN A 201 22.20 3.93 1.17
C ASN A 201 22.10 2.39 1.29
N ALA A 202 20.90 1.84 1.42
CA ALA A 202 20.70 0.39 1.57
C ALA A 202 20.69 -0.37 0.24
N SER A 203 20.52 0.33 -0.88
CA SER A 203 20.45 -0.26 -2.23
C SER A 203 21.81 -0.25 -2.93
N SER A 204 22.07 -1.28 -3.75
CA SER A 204 23.25 -1.34 -4.60
C SER A 204 23.17 -0.32 -5.75
N GLU A 205 24.29 0.01 -6.40
CA GLU A 205 24.29 0.91 -7.56
C GLU A 205 23.48 0.34 -8.74
N GLU A 206 23.46 -0.97 -8.92
CA GLU A 206 22.64 -1.64 -9.93
C GLU A 206 21.14 -1.51 -9.62
N GLU A 207 20.76 -1.66 -8.35
CA GLU A 207 19.37 -1.49 -7.89
C GLU A 207 18.92 -0.04 -8.05
N LYS A 208 19.77 0.93 -7.70
CA LYS A 208 19.50 2.36 -7.91
C LYS A 208 19.32 2.68 -9.40
N GLN A 209 20.21 2.18 -10.25
CA GLN A 209 20.12 2.39 -11.70
C GLN A 209 18.82 1.81 -12.28
N ALA A 210 18.46 0.57 -11.90
CA ALA A 210 17.22 -0.06 -12.32
C ALA A 210 15.98 0.73 -11.83
N ALA A 211 16.01 1.21 -10.57
CA ALA A 211 14.96 2.06 -10.03
C ALA A 211 14.83 3.37 -10.82
N MET A 212 15.95 3.98 -11.23
CA MET A 212 15.94 5.21 -12.04
C MET A 212 15.37 5.00 -13.44
N GLU A 213 15.70 3.90 -14.10
CA GLU A 213 15.10 3.54 -15.39
C GLU A 213 13.60 3.32 -15.27
N GLN A 214 13.15 2.70 -14.17
CA GLN A 214 11.73 2.51 -13.90
C GLN A 214 11.02 3.84 -13.63
N ILE A 215 11.62 4.74 -12.85
CA ILE A 215 11.09 6.09 -12.59
C ILE A 215 10.95 6.87 -13.89
N GLN A 216 12.00 6.89 -14.74
CA GLN A 216 11.96 7.59 -16.01
C GLN A 216 10.84 7.06 -16.90
N ARG A 217 10.74 5.74 -17.06
CA ARG A 217 9.68 5.09 -17.82
C ARG A 217 8.30 5.43 -17.28
N MET A 218 8.12 5.40 -15.96
CA MET A 218 6.85 5.76 -15.33
C MET A 218 6.46 7.21 -15.65
N VAL A 219 7.40 8.15 -15.62
CA VAL A 219 7.13 9.57 -15.92
C VAL A 219 6.86 9.80 -17.41
N ASP A 220 7.55 9.07 -18.29
CA ASP A 220 7.44 9.25 -19.75
C ASP A 220 6.25 8.51 -20.36
N GLU A 221 5.96 7.30 -19.88
CA GLU A 221 4.97 6.38 -20.45
C GLU A 221 3.64 6.35 -19.67
N SER A 222 3.39 7.32 -18.78
CA SER A 222 2.10 7.48 -18.09
C SER A 222 1.31 8.67 -18.62
N GLU A 223 0.01 8.47 -18.85
CA GLU A 223 -0.97 9.54 -19.06
C GLU A 223 -1.24 10.27 -17.75
N THR A 224 -1.52 9.51 -16.69
CA THR A 224 -1.85 10.13 -15.40
C THR A 224 -1.15 9.46 -14.24
N LEU A 225 -0.82 10.27 -13.23
CA LEU A 225 -0.46 9.84 -11.89
C LEU A 225 -1.50 10.41 -10.92
N THR A 226 -2.18 9.55 -10.18
CA THR A 226 -3.19 9.92 -9.19
C THR A 226 -2.73 9.51 -7.79
N VAL A 227 -2.92 10.39 -6.82
CA VAL A 227 -2.77 10.09 -5.38
C VAL A 227 -4.05 10.54 -4.68
N GLY A 228 -4.67 9.65 -3.92
CA GLY A 228 -5.94 9.91 -3.26
C GLY A 228 -5.94 9.43 -1.82
N LEU A 229 -6.57 10.24 -0.96
CA LEU A 229 -6.96 9.85 0.39
C LEU A 229 -8.48 9.84 0.47
N GLN A 230 -9.04 8.73 0.91
CA GLN A 230 -10.46 8.57 1.16
C GLN A 230 -10.71 8.21 2.61
N VAL A 231 -11.69 8.87 3.22
CA VAL A 231 -12.28 8.48 4.50
C VAL A 231 -13.75 8.20 4.25
N SER A 232 -14.19 6.95 4.43
CA SER A 232 -15.58 6.54 4.17
C SER A 232 -16.25 6.14 5.48
N SER A 233 -17.18 6.98 5.95
CA SER A 233 -18.04 6.62 7.08
C SER A 233 -19.07 5.55 6.72
N ARG A 234 -19.45 5.45 5.43
CA ARG A 234 -20.35 4.42 4.91
C ARG A 234 -19.69 3.04 4.93
N ASP A 235 -18.47 2.98 4.41
CA ASP A 235 -17.72 1.72 4.28
C ASP A 235 -16.87 1.43 5.54
N ARG A 236 -16.89 2.36 6.51
CA ARG A 236 -16.21 2.29 7.81
C ARG A 236 -14.71 2.03 7.67
N GLU A 237 -14.08 2.72 6.73
CA GLU A 237 -12.66 2.57 6.42
C GLU A 237 -12.01 3.90 5.99
N MET A 238 -10.69 3.90 6.05
CA MET A 238 -9.82 4.89 5.41
C MET A 238 -8.97 4.16 4.40
N TYR A 239 -8.75 4.73 3.22
CA TYR A 239 -7.72 4.23 2.32
C TYR A 239 -6.88 5.32 1.67
N PHE A 240 -5.63 4.97 1.41
CA PHE A 240 -4.71 5.69 0.56
C PHE A 240 -4.58 4.93 -0.75
N GLU A 241 -4.60 5.65 -1.86
CA GLU A 241 -4.49 5.06 -3.19
C GLU A 241 -3.49 5.83 -4.05
N GLY A 242 -2.56 5.10 -4.64
CA GLY A 242 -1.76 5.55 -5.77
C GLY A 242 -2.27 4.89 -7.05
N GLY A 243 -2.39 5.65 -8.13
CA GLY A 243 -2.85 5.14 -9.41
C GLY A 243 -2.01 5.68 -10.56
N LEU A 244 -1.75 4.84 -11.55
CA LEU A 244 -1.06 5.22 -12.78
C LEU A 244 -1.86 4.71 -13.97
N LYS A 245 -2.12 5.60 -14.92
CA LYS A 245 -2.69 5.23 -16.21
C LYS A 245 -1.59 5.28 -17.26
N PRO A 246 -1.24 4.16 -17.91
CA PRO A 246 -0.18 4.16 -18.92
C PRO A 246 -0.67 4.79 -20.23
N VAL A 247 0.25 5.33 -21.03
CA VAL A 247 -0.02 5.77 -22.41
C VAL A 247 -0.23 4.54 -23.28
N ALA A 248 -1.37 4.49 -23.98
CA ALA A 248 -1.70 3.36 -24.85
C ALA A 248 -0.59 3.07 -25.89
N GLY A 249 -0.27 1.79 -26.09
CA GLY A 249 0.75 1.35 -27.05
C GLY A 249 2.20 1.48 -26.58
N THR A 250 2.44 2.00 -25.38
CA THR A 250 3.79 1.99 -24.76
C THR A 250 4.16 0.61 -24.20
N LYS A 251 5.43 0.43 -23.86
CA LYS A 251 5.87 -0.80 -23.19
C LYS A 251 5.21 -0.93 -21.82
N PHE A 252 5.06 0.16 -21.08
CA PHE A 252 4.41 0.17 -19.78
C PHE A 252 2.95 -0.29 -19.85
N ALA A 253 2.19 0.16 -20.86
CA ALA A 253 0.83 -0.35 -21.10
C ALA A 253 0.81 -1.86 -21.38
N GLY A 254 1.72 -2.34 -22.24
CA GLY A 254 1.85 -3.75 -22.56
C GLY A 254 2.24 -4.62 -21.35
N ASP A 255 3.11 -4.11 -20.48
CA ASP A 255 3.52 -4.80 -19.24
C ASP A 255 2.31 -4.91 -18.27
N MET A 256 1.45 -3.89 -18.19
CA MET A 256 0.22 -3.93 -17.37
C MET A 256 -0.82 -4.92 -17.91
N ASP A 257 -1.06 -4.93 -19.22
CA ASP A 257 -2.05 -5.82 -19.83
C ASP A 257 -1.74 -7.30 -19.55
N GLN A 258 -0.46 -7.66 -19.42
CA GLN A 258 -0.04 -9.03 -19.10
C GLN A 258 -0.46 -9.50 -17.70
N ILE A 259 -0.77 -8.57 -16.79
CA ILE A 259 -1.12 -8.87 -15.39
C ILE A 259 -2.53 -8.39 -15.01
N ARG A 260 -3.38 -7.98 -15.97
CA ARG A 260 -4.74 -7.51 -15.67
C ARG A 260 -5.66 -8.65 -15.19
N ASP A 261 -5.64 -9.77 -15.91
CA ASP A 261 -6.63 -10.84 -15.76
C ASP A 261 -6.03 -12.07 -15.07
N MET A 262 -5.31 -11.82 -13.97
CA MET A 262 -4.61 -12.89 -13.23
C MET A 262 -5.60 -13.84 -12.57
N LYS A 263 -5.23 -15.12 -12.59
CA LYS A 263 -5.99 -16.19 -11.95
C LYS A 263 -5.10 -17.01 -11.05
N THR A 264 -5.69 -17.52 -9.97
CA THR A 264 -5.05 -18.50 -9.10
C THR A 264 -5.82 -19.82 -9.10
N ASN A 265 -5.07 -20.91 -9.06
CA ASN A 265 -5.62 -22.25 -8.79
C ASN A 265 -5.59 -22.60 -7.29
N TYR A 266 -5.18 -21.66 -6.44
CA TYR A 266 -4.90 -21.88 -5.02
C TYR A 266 -5.78 -21.03 -4.10
N ALA A 267 -6.92 -20.54 -4.59
CA ALA A 267 -7.82 -19.64 -3.86
C ALA A 267 -8.25 -20.18 -2.48
N GLY A 268 -8.30 -21.51 -2.30
CA GLY A 268 -8.61 -22.13 -1.01
C GLY A 268 -7.57 -21.85 0.07
N PHE A 269 -6.34 -21.44 -0.29
CA PHE A 269 -5.26 -21.08 0.63
C PHE A 269 -5.30 -19.62 1.09
N VAL A 270 -6.25 -18.81 0.60
CA VAL A 270 -6.61 -17.52 1.20
C VAL A 270 -7.76 -17.79 2.18
N VAL A 271 -7.40 -18.12 3.42
CA VAL A 271 -8.33 -18.64 4.43
C VAL A 271 -9.10 -17.48 5.08
N PRO A 272 -10.45 -17.48 5.03
CA PRO A 272 -11.26 -16.48 5.72
C PRO A 272 -10.98 -16.44 7.22
N GLY A 273 -10.82 -15.24 7.79
CA GLY A 273 -10.53 -15.05 9.21
C GLY A 273 -9.10 -15.37 9.64
N ALA A 274 -8.20 -15.68 8.70
CA ALA A 274 -6.77 -15.81 9.02
C ALA A 274 -6.19 -14.48 9.55
N ALA A 275 -5.20 -14.59 10.42
CA ALA A 275 -4.48 -13.43 10.96
C ALA A 275 -3.71 -12.70 9.86
N VAL A 276 -3.15 -13.45 8.91
CA VAL A 276 -2.57 -12.93 7.68
C VAL A 276 -3.03 -13.82 6.54
N SER A 277 -3.42 -13.24 5.41
CA SER A 277 -3.57 -14.00 4.17
C SER A 277 -3.30 -13.15 2.96
N GLY A 278 -2.95 -13.78 1.84
CA GLY A 278 -2.71 -13.07 0.61
C GLY A 278 -2.39 -13.98 -0.55
N ASN A 279 -2.35 -13.37 -1.73
CA ASN A 279 -1.95 -14.02 -2.96
C ASN A 279 -0.87 -13.20 -3.68
N LEU A 280 -0.10 -13.91 -4.49
CA LEU A 280 0.78 -13.35 -5.51
C LEU A 280 0.52 -14.12 -6.80
N ALA A 281 0.03 -13.42 -7.81
CA ALA A 281 -0.18 -13.94 -9.16
C ALA A 281 0.48 -13.00 -10.16
N SER A 282 1.39 -13.51 -10.99
CA SER A 282 2.14 -12.71 -11.94
C SER A 282 2.63 -13.53 -13.12
N VAL A 283 3.04 -12.83 -14.17
CA VAL A 283 3.65 -13.39 -15.36
C VAL A 283 5.09 -12.91 -15.44
N VAL A 284 6.00 -13.78 -15.87
CA VAL A 284 7.38 -13.42 -16.21
C VAL A 284 7.48 -13.33 -17.74
N PRO A 285 7.56 -12.11 -18.32
CA PRO A 285 7.63 -11.93 -19.75
C PRO A 285 8.88 -12.62 -20.33
N ALA A 286 8.76 -13.20 -21.52
CA ALA A 286 9.87 -13.92 -22.16
C ALA A 286 11.10 -13.03 -22.41
N ASP A 287 10.91 -11.74 -22.70
CA ASP A 287 12.00 -10.77 -22.89
C ASP A 287 12.68 -10.37 -21.57
N LYS A 288 11.99 -10.52 -20.43
CA LYS A 288 12.51 -10.25 -19.09
C LYS A 288 13.12 -11.47 -18.42
N MET A 289 12.78 -12.67 -18.88
CA MET A 289 13.20 -13.92 -18.28
C MET A 289 14.73 -14.07 -18.11
N PRO A 290 15.59 -13.70 -19.08
CA PRO A 290 17.04 -13.78 -18.87
C PRO A 290 17.53 -12.87 -17.73
N GLN A 291 16.96 -11.66 -17.62
CA GLN A 291 17.28 -10.72 -16.54
C GLN A 291 16.81 -11.27 -15.19
N THR A 292 15.58 -11.79 -15.11
CA THR A 292 15.04 -12.41 -13.89
C THR A 292 15.89 -13.60 -13.45
N LEU A 293 16.27 -14.48 -14.38
CA LEU A 293 17.13 -15.63 -14.08
C LEU A 293 18.52 -15.18 -13.60
N SER A 294 19.10 -14.14 -14.22
CA SER A 294 20.38 -13.59 -13.79
C SER A 294 20.31 -13.03 -12.36
N GLN A 295 19.22 -12.35 -11.98
CA GLN A 295 19.01 -11.87 -10.61
C GLN A 295 18.91 -13.03 -9.61
N ILE A 296 18.21 -14.11 -9.99
CA ILE A 296 18.11 -15.32 -9.17
C ILE A 296 19.50 -15.95 -8.97
N ASP A 297 20.31 -16.03 -10.04
CA ASP A 297 21.67 -16.59 -9.98
C ASP A 297 22.61 -15.73 -9.11
N GLN A 298 22.50 -14.41 -9.18
CA GLN A 298 23.23 -13.50 -8.29
C GLN A 298 22.83 -13.68 -6.82
N PHE A 299 21.54 -13.83 -6.55
CA PHE A 299 21.04 -14.05 -5.19
C PHE A 299 21.47 -15.42 -4.64
N GLU A 300 21.46 -16.45 -5.49
CA GLU A 300 22.03 -17.76 -5.16
C GLU A 300 23.51 -17.64 -4.82
N GLN A 301 24.31 -16.99 -5.67
CA GLN A 301 25.75 -16.84 -5.45
C GLN A 301 26.02 -16.14 -4.11
N LYS A 302 25.33 -15.02 -3.83
CA LYS A 302 25.46 -14.30 -2.54
C LYS A 302 25.10 -15.20 -1.36
N THR A 303 24.04 -16.00 -1.47
CA THR A 303 23.63 -16.95 -0.43
C THR A 303 24.68 -18.05 -0.22
N LEU A 304 25.20 -18.63 -1.30
CA LEU A 304 26.25 -19.66 -1.24
C LEU A 304 27.57 -19.12 -0.66
N GLU A 305 27.92 -17.87 -0.96
CA GLU A 305 29.08 -17.19 -0.38
C GLU A 305 28.90 -16.95 1.13
N GLN A 306 27.70 -16.56 1.58
CA GLN A 306 27.40 -16.43 3.01
C GLN A 306 27.54 -17.78 3.73
N ILE A 307 26.97 -18.85 3.17
CA ILE A 307 27.13 -20.21 3.70
C ILE A 307 28.61 -20.63 3.70
N ALA A 308 29.38 -20.24 2.68
CA ALA A 308 30.81 -20.54 2.60
C ALA A 308 31.63 -19.82 3.68
N ARG A 309 31.17 -18.65 4.15
CA ARG A 309 31.86 -17.83 5.17
C ARG A 309 31.36 -18.07 6.59
N ASP A 310 30.28 -18.82 6.77
CA ASP A 310 29.75 -19.10 8.12
C ASP A 310 30.70 -20.01 8.90
N ALA A 311 31.41 -19.46 9.88
CA ALA A 311 32.35 -20.19 10.73
C ALA A 311 31.66 -21.20 11.68
N LYS A 312 30.33 -21.15 11.82
CA LYS A 312 29.56 -22.06 12.69
C LYS A 312 29.25 -23.40 12.03
N LEU A 313 29.45 -23.53 10.71
CA LEU A 313 29.18 -24.77 9.98
C LEU A 313 30.45 -25.61 9.84
N ASP A 314 30.39 -26.89 10.22
CA ASP A 314 31.41 -27.85 9.82
C ASP A 314 31.35 -28.14 8.31
N ASP A 315 32.37 -28.82 7.78
CA ASP A 315 32.52 -29.04 6.33
C ASP A 315 31.38 -29.86 5.72
N ALA A 316 30.90 -30.88 6.44
CA ALA A 316 29.83 -31.75 5.97
C ALA A 316 28.50 -31.01 5.90
N THR A 317 28.15 -30.29 6.96
CA THR A 317 26.95 -29.46 7.02
C THR A 317 27.02 -28.35 5.99
N ARG A 318 28.18 -27.69 5.84
CA ARG A 318 28.38 -26.64 4.83
C ARG A 318 28.14 -27.16 3.43
N ALA A 319 28.68 -28.33 3.10
CA ALA A 319 28.46 -28.97 1.79
C ALA A 319 26.98 -29.30 1.56
N GLY A 320 26.32 -29.90 2.56
CA GLY A 320 24.90 -30.23 2.48
C GLY A 320 23.99 -29.00 2.37
N ALA A 321 24.26 -27.94 3.14
CA ALA A 321 23.54 -26.68 3.07
C ALA A 321 23.67 -26.01 1.70
N LYS A 322 24.89 -25.99 1.12
CA LYS A 322 25.10 -25.49 -0.24
C LYS A 322 24.30 -26.29 -1.28
N GLN A 323 24.29 -27.63 -1.14
CA GLN A 323 23.54 -28.49 -2.05
C GLN A 323 22.02 -28.27 -1.96
N LEU A 324 21.50 -28.10 -0.75
CA LEU A 324 20.09 -27.81 -0.52
C LEU A 324 19.70 -26.44 -1.11
N VAL A 325 20.52 -25.41 -0.88
CA VAL A 325 20.32 -24.08 -1.47
C VAL A 325 20.34 -24.15 -3.00
N ALA A 326 21.31 -24.84 -3.59
CA ALA A 326 21.37 -25.03 -5.04
C ALA A 326 20.11 -25.74 -5.59
N THR A 327 19.60 -26.72 -4.85
CA THR A 327 18.35 -27.42 -5.22
C THR A 327 17.13 -26.49 -5.11
N PHE A 328 17.03 -25.67 -4.05
CA PHE A 328 15.99 -24.67 -3.91
C PHE A 328 16.00 -23.68 -5.09
N PHE A 329 17.15 -23.11 -5.41
CA PHE A 329 17.29 -22.18 -6.53
C PHE A 329 17.04 -22.83 -7.89
N LYS A 330 17.35 -24.12 -8.04
CA LYS A 330 16.95 -24.89 -9.23
C LYS A 330 15.43 -24.93 -9.39
N ILE A 331 14.67 -25.20 -8.32
CA ILE A 331 13.20 -25.20 -8.33
C ILE A 331 12.66 -23.81 -8.67
N VAL A 332 13.20 -22.76 -8.05
CA VAL A 332 12.81 -21.37 -8.32
C VAL A 332 13.04 -21.02 -9.80
N ARG A 333 14.23 -21.32 -10.35
CA ARG A 333 14.51 -21.12 -11.78
C ARG A 333 13.57 -21.91 -12.68
N GLY A 334 13.34 -23.19 -12.37
CA GLY A 334 12.42 -24.03 -13.12
C GLY A 334 11.03 -23.40 -13.17
N THR A 335 10.53 -22.96 -12.03
CA THR A 335 9.22 -22.30 -11.88
C THR A 335 9.16 -20.99 -12.66
N VAL A 336 10.15 -20.12 -12.53
CA VAL A 336 10.23 -18.86 -13.31
C VAL A 336 10.26 -19.13 -14.81
N LYS A 337 10.93 -20.20 -15.27
CA LYS A 337 10.94 -20.61 -16.68
C LYS A 337 9.58 -21.07 -17.21
N THR A 338 8.61 -21.36 -16.34
CA THR A 338 7.23 -21.59 -16.78
C THR A 338 6.53 -20.31 -17.24
N GLY A 339 7.10 -19.15 -16.91
CA GLY A 339 6.49 -17.84 -17.18
C GLY A 339 5.39 -17.45 -16.21
N GLN A 340 5.05 -18.30 -15.24
CA GLN A 340 3.97 -18.06 -14.28
C GLN A 340 4.49 -18.07 -12.84
N ILE A 341 3.99 -17.14 -12.05
CA ILE A 341 4.09 -17.12 -10.59
C ILE A 341 2.67 -17.12 -10.06
N ASP A 342 2.31 -18.11 -9.25
CA ASP A 342 1.00 -18.19 -8.60
C ASP A 342 1.20 -18.80 -7.22
N SER A 343 0.84 -18.07 -6.17
CA SER A 343 0.95 -18.52 -4.79
C SER A 343 -0.12 -17.89 -3.92
N CYS A 344 -0.65 -18.67 -2.98
CA CYS A 344 -1.54 -18.20 -1.93
C CYS A 344 -1.03 -18.70 -0.58
N THR A 345 -1.12 -17.85 0.45
CA THR A 345 -0.62 -18.16 1.80
C THR A 345 -1.56 -17.60 2.86
N SER A 346 -1.71 -18.32 3.96
CA SER A 346 -2.39 -17.86 5.17
C SER A 346 -1.63 -18.24 6.44
N VAL A 347 -1.64 -17.33 7.42
CA VAL A 347 -1.22 -17.56 8.80
C VAL A 347 -2.47 -17.52 9.67
N ILE A 348 -2.76 -18.65 10.30
CA ILE A 348 -3.91 -18.85 11.16
C ILE A 348 -3.40 -18.86 12.60
N LEU A 349 -3.92 -17.95 13.41
CA LEU A 349 -3.58 -17.87 14.83
C LEU A 349 -4.80 -18.26 15.66
N GLN A 350 -4.58 -19.18 16.59
CA GLN A 350 -5.52 -19.58 17.63
C GLN A 350 -4.80 -19.49 18.98
N PRO A 351 -5.49 -19.45 20.13
CA PRO A 351 -4.82 -19.42 21.43
C PRO A 351 -3.72 -20.49 21.53
N GLN A 352 -2.48 -20.04 21.75
CA GLN A 352 -1.27 -20.87 21.88
C GLN A 352 -1.00 -21.80 20.68
N THR A 353 -1.55 -21.50 19.50
CA THR A 353 -1.36 -22.34 18.30
C THR A 353 -1.14 -21.46 17.08
N ILE A 354 -0.07 -21.76 16.35
CA ILE A 354 0.21 -21.17 15.03
C ILE A 354 -0.01 -22.24 13.98
N SER A 355 -0.71 -21.91 12.91
CA SER A 355 -0.73 -22.71 11.68
C SER A 355 -0.41 -21.84 10.48
N ILE A 356 0.45 -22.31 9.59
CA ILE A 356 0.78 -21.64 8.33
C ILE A 356 0.42 -22.61 7.22
N VAL A 357 -0.31 -22.14 6.22
CA VAL A 357 -0.63 -22.91 5.03
C VAL A 357 -0.25 -22.11 3.79
N SER A 358 0.38 -22.77 2.84
CA SER A 358 0.79 -22.15 1.58
C SER A 358 0.66 -23.14 0.43
N ALA A 359 0.34 -22.61 -0.73
CA ALA A 359 0.37 -23.33 -2.00
C ALA A 359 1.01 -22.45 -3.06
N SER A 360 1.78 -23.08 -3.93
CA SER A 360 2.47 -22.40 -5.02
C SER A 360 2.52 -23.28 -6.27
N HIS A 361 2.45 -22.64 -7.42
CA HIS A 361 2.86 -23.23 -8.69
C HIS A 361 4.35 -23.52 -8.67
N VAL A 362 4.73 -24.70 -9.18
CA VAL A 362 6.13 -25.08 -9.40
C VAL A 362 6.27 -25.79 -10.73
N ALA A 363 7.43 -25.69 -11.38
CA ALA A 363 7.66 -26.43 -12.62
C ALA A 363 7.68 -27.96 -12.47
N SER A 364 8.03 -28.46 -11.27
CA SER A 364 8.14 -29.89 -11.00
C SER A 364 8.02 -30.18 -9.51
N GLY A 365 6.93 -30.82 -9.09
CA GLY A 365 6.84 -31.29 -7.71
C GLY A 365 7.79 -32.43 -7.38
N THR A 366 8.26 -33.19 -8.37
CA THR A 366 9.32 -34.19 -8.15
C THR A 366 10.59 -33.54 -7.60
N GLU A 367 10.96 -32.36 -8.10
CA GLU A 367 12.12 -31.62 -7.57
C GLU A 367 11.88 -31.15 -6.13
N VAL A 368 10.63 -30.80 -5.78
CA VAL A 368 10.24 -30.48 -4.40
C VAL A 368 10.37 -31.71 -3.51
N GLU A 369 9.91 -32.89 -3.94
CA GLU A 369 10.10 -34.13 -3.18
C GLU A 369 11.58 -34.44 -2.96
N ASP A 370 12.42 -34.24 -3.98
CA ASP A 370 13.85 -34.48 -3.88
C ASP A 370 14.52 -33.49 -2.93
N ALA A 371 14.10 -32.22 -2.91
CA ALA A 371 14.54 -31.24 -1.92
C ALA A 371 14.16 -31.66 -0.49
N VAL A 372 12.94 -32.19 -0.28
CA VAL A 372 12.51 -32.72 1.02
C VAL A 372 13.39 -33.90 1.45
N LYS A 373 13.66 -34.85 0.55
CA LYS A 373 14.54 -35.99 0.85
C LYS A 373 15.96 -35.54 1.17
N GLN A 374 16.49 -34.54 0.48
CA GLN A 374 17.80 -33.96 0.79
C GLN A 374 17.82 -33.28 2.16
N LEU A 375 16.78 -32.51 2.49
CA LEU A 375 16.67 -31.83 3.77
C LEU A 375 16.58 -32.83 4.93
N VAL A 376 15.82 -33.92 4.78
CA VAL A 376 15.77 -35.03 5.76
C VAL A 376 17.16 -35.64 5.97
N LYS A 377 17.88 -35.98 4.89
CA LYS A 377 19.25 -36.51 4.99
C LYS A 377 20.22 -35.54 5.69
N LEU A 378 20.08 -34.24 5.41
CA LEU A 378 20.88 -33.21 6.07
C LEU A 378 20.57 -33.16 7.58
N SER A 379 19.29 -33.29 7.95
CA SER A 379 18.84 -33.31 9.35
C SER A 379 19.38 -34.50 10.15
N GLU A 380 19.65 -35.63 9.51
CA GLU A 380 20.27 -36.80 10.15
C GLU A 380 21.75 -36.54 10.50
N SER A 381 22.40 -35.65 9.76
CA SER A 381 23.83 -35.35 9.89
C SER A 381 24.13 -34.13 10.78
N ASP A 382 23.16 -33.21 10.94
CA ASP A 382 23.32 -32.00 11.77
C ASP A 382 22.28 -31.95 12.91
N PRO A 383 22.69 -32.14 14.17
CA PRO A 383 21.81 -32.07 15.33
C PRO A 383 21.02 -30.76 15.48
N ARG A 384 21.49 -29.65 14.89
CA ARG A 384 20.84 -28.33 15.00
C ARG A 384 19.53 -28.23 14.22
N ILE A 385 19.36 -29.08 13.22
CA ILE A 385 18.17 -29.12 12.36
C ILE A 385 17.51 -30.50 12.39
N ALA A 386 17.79 -31.30 13.43
CA ALA A 386 17.37 -32.68 13.51
C ALA A 386 15.84 -32.82 13.47
N PHE A 387 15.34 -33.46 12.41
CA PHE A 387 13.93 -33.77 12.30
C PHE A 387 13.57 -35.01 13.12
N LYS A 388 12.33 -35.03 13.61
CA LYS A 388 11.67 -36.17 14.25
C LYS A 388 10.45 -36.57 13.44
N ASP A 389 9.92 -37.74 13.76
CA ASP A 389 8.67 -38.28 13.19
C ASP A 389 8.61 -38.22 11.65
N VAL A 390 9.77 -38.37 11.00
CA VAL A 390 9.87 -38.24 9.55
C VAL A 390 9.11 -39.38 8.88
N LYS A 391 8.10 -39.02 8.09
CA LYS A 391 7.29 -39.90 7.27
C LYS A 391 7.27 -39.36 5.85
N LEU A 392 8.17 -39.89 5.02
CA LEU A 392 8.11 -39.64 3.58
C LEU A 392 6.92 -40.43 3.01
N ASN A 393 6.17 -39.81 2.10
CA ASN A 393 4.98 -40.43 1.51
C ASN A 393 3.93 -40.81 2.57
N ALA A 394 3.75 -39.95 3.57
CA ALA A 394 2.84 -40.15 4.69
C ALA A 394 1.37 -40.32 4.24
N ALA A 395 1.00 -39.66 3.14
CA ALA A 395 -0.33 -39.70 2.57
C ALA A 395 -0.32 -39.24 1.11
N GLU A 396 -1.43 -39.44 0.42
CA GLU A 396 -1.73 -38.89 -0.90
C GLU A 396 -3.15 -38.31 -0.92
N HIS A 397 -3.39 -37.30 -1.77
CA HIS A 397 -4.70 -36.74 -2.05
C HIS A 397 -4.70 -36.05 -3.41
N ASN A 398 -5.63 -36.39 -4.30
CA ASN A 398 -5.76 -35.77 -5.63
C ASN A 398 -4.43 -35.65 -6.42
N GLY A 399 -3.59 -36.69 -6.37
CA GLY A 399 -2.29 -36.69 -7.04
C GLY A 399 -1.21 -35.82 -6.37
N VAL A 400 -1.46 -35.34 -5.15
CA VAL A 400 -0.48 -34.66 -4.29
C VAL A 400 0.00 -35.65 -3.25
N ARG A 401 1.32 -35.86 -3.17
CA ARG A 401 1.96 -36.69 -2.17
C ARG A 401 2.43 -35.86 -0.99
N PHE A 402 2.14 -36.30 0.22
CA PHE A 402 2.50 -35.58 1.45
C PHE A 402 3.68 -36.24 2.17
N HIS A 403 4.59 -35.42 2.67
CA HIS A 403 5.70 -35.78 3.54
C HIS A 403 5.50 -35.05 4.87
N SER A 404 5.63 -35.75 5.99
CA SER A 404 5.49 -35.16 7.32
C SER A 404 6.78 -35.30 8.11
N MET A 405 7.11 -34.30 8.90
CA MET A 405 8.24 -34.30 9.83
C MET A 405 7.94 -33.33 10.97
N SER A 406 8.72 -33.39 12.04
CA SER A 406 8.63 -32.44 13.15
C SER A 406 10.01 -31.89 13.51
N VAL A 407 10.06 -30.62 13.93
CA VAL A 407 11.28 -29.97 14.42
C VAL A 407 11.14 -29.78 15.93
N PRO A 408 12.02 -30.36 16.77
CA PRO A 408 11.98 -30.13 18.20
C PRO A 408 12.12 -28.64 18.52
N VAL A 409 11.26 -28.15 19.41
CA VAL A 409 11.37 -26.78 19.90
C VAL A 409 12.46 -26.73 20.96
N PRO A 410 13.40 -25.77 20.90
CA PRO A 410 14.42 -25.58 21.93
C PRO A 410 13.81 -25.52 23.34
N GLU A 411 14.62 -25.72 24.37
CA GLU A 411 14.21 -25.66 25.79
C GLU A 411 13.90 -24.23 26.26
N ASP A 412 13.17 -23.46 25.45
CA ASP A 412 12.63 -22.16 25.78
C ASP A 412 11.14 -22.33 26.16
N PRO A 413 10.77 -22.07 27.43
CA PRO A 413 9.39 -22.17 27.89
C PRO A 413 8.40 -21.33 27.07
N LYS A 414 8.80 -20.14 26.59
CA LYS A 414 7.92 -19.28 25.79
C LYS A 414 7.72 -19.86 24.38
N ALA A 415 8.78 -20.41 23.78
CA ALA A 415 8.67 -21.06 22.48
C ALA A 415 7.81 -22.32 22.56
N ARG A 416 8.03 -23.19 23.57
CA ARG A 416 7.26 -24.43 23.77
C ARG A 416 5.79 -24.19 24.10
N MET A 417 5.48 -23.09 24.80
CA MET A 417 4.09 -22.71 25.07
C MET A 417 3.27 -22.45 23.80
N VAL A 418 3.91 -22.02 22.71
CA VAL A 418 3.26 -21.63 21.46
C VAL A 418 3.34 -22.72 20.39
N LEU A 419 4.52 -23.34 20.29
CA LEU A 419 4.86 -24.27 19.23
C LEU A 419 4.71 -25.73 19.67
N GLY A 420 4.42 -25.96 20.95
CA GLY A 420 4.47 -27.28 21.57
C GLY A 420 5.92 -27.78 21.75
N ASP A 421 6.07 -29.07 22.04
CA ASP A 421 7.39 -29.70 22.15
C ASP A 421 8.08 -29.84 20.79
N ALA A 422 7.30 -29.88 19.71
CA ALA A 422 7.80 -29.96 18.34
C ALA A 422 6.86 -29.27 17.36
N VAL A 423 7.43 -28.57 16.37
CA VAL A 423 6.69 -27.98 15.26
C VAL A 423 6.48 -29.04 14.19
N ALA A 424 5.22 -29.42 13.95
CA ALA A 424 4.87 -30.30 12.83
C ALA A 424 4.94 -29.55 11.50
N ILE A 425 5.52 -30.20 10.49
CA ILE A 425 5.66 -29.69 9.12
C ILE A 425 5.15 -30.77 8.17
N THR A 426 4.30 -30.36 7.23
CA THR A 426 3.84 -31.20 6.12
C THR A 426 4.14 -30.49 4.81
N VAL A 427 4.84 -31.18 3.91
CA VAL A 427 5.12 -30.71 2.54
C VAL A 427 4.34 -31.59 1.57
N GLY A 428 3.56 -30.97 0.69
CA GLY A 428 2.86 -31.64 -0.40
C GLY A 428 3.53 -31.36 -1.74
N ALA A 429 3.66 -32.38 -2.57
CA ALA A 429 4.15 -32.27 -3.94
C ALA A 429 3.14 -32.89 -4.91
N GLY A 430 2.55 -32.07 -5.78
CA GLY A 430 1.77 -32.49 -6.94
C GLY A 430 2.61 -32.32 -8.22
N LYS A 431 2.07 -32.63 -9.39
CA LYS A 431 2.84 -32.56 -10.65
C LYS A 431 3.50 -31.19 -10.89
N GLU A 432 2.73 -30.10 -10.74
CA GLU A 432 3.15 -28.71 -10.99
C GLU A 432 2.77 -27.79 -9.80
N SER A 433 2.64 -28.37 -8.61
CA SER A 433 2.19 -27.66 -7.42
C SER A 433 2.95 -28.10 -6.19
N ALA A 434 3.30 -27.16 -5.33
CA ALA A 434 3.89 -27.41 -4.02
C ALA A 434 2.95 -26.86 -2.94
N TYR A 435 2.91 -27.56 -1.80
CA TYR A 435 2.08 -27.21 -0.66
C TYR A 435 2.91 -27.28 0.63
N LEU A 436 2.63 -26.39 1.56
CA LEU A 436 3.24 -26.37 2.88
C LEU A 436 2.16 -26.19 3.93
N ALA A 437 2.22 -27.00 4.97
CA ALA A 437 1.55 -26.74 6.23
C ALA A 437 2.55 -26.81 7.38
N VAL A 438 2.56 -25.79 8.24
CA VAL A 438 3.30 -25.75 9.51
C VAL A 438 2.27 -25.68 10.63
N GLY A 439 2.41 -26.52 11.65
CA GLY A 439 1.44 -26.64 12.75
C GLY A 439 0.68 -27.97 12.74
N PRO A 440 -0.22 -28.17 13.72
CA PRO A 440 -0.89 -29.44 13.92
C PRO A 440 -1.86 -29.80 12.78
N GLY A 441 -1.95 -31.09 12.44
CA GLY A 441 -2.94 -31.59 11.47
C GLY A 441 -2.67 -31.21 10.01
N GLY A 442 -1.42 -30.91 9.64
CA GLY A 442 -1.05 -30.40 8.32
C GLY A 442 -1.61 -31.20 7.13
N VAL A 443 -1.59 -32.53 7.15
CA VAL A 443 -2.15 -33.36 6.06
C VAL A 443 -3.63 -33.10 5.83
N GLU A 444 -4.45 -33.15 6.89
CA GLU A 444 -5.90 -32.92 6.77
C GLU A 444 -6.23 -31.48 6.39
N GLN A 445 -5.46 -30.51 6.89
CA GLN A 445 -5.60 -29.11 6.48
C GLN A 445 -5.32 -28.95 4.99
N LEU A 446 -4.20 -29.49 4.48
CA LEU A 446 -3.85 -29.40 3.07
C LEU A 446 -4.91 -30.07 2.17
N ARG A 447 -5.43 -31.24 2.55
CA ARG A 447 -6.53 -31.89 1.80
C ARG A 447 -7.73 -30.97 1.63
N LYS A 448 -8.20 -30.39 2.73
CA LYS A 448 -9.36 -29.48 2.73
C LYS A 448 -9.12 -28.25 1.85
N LEU A 449 -7.93 -27.65 1.91
CA LEU A 449 -7.61 -26.44 1.16
C LEU A 449 -7.41 -26.74 -0.34
N ILE A 450 -6.85 -27.90 -0.68
CA ILE A 450 -6.78 -28.40 -2.05
C ILE A 450 -8.19 -28.61 -2.62
N ASP A 451 -9.09 -29.25 -1.87
CA ASP A 451 -10.49 -29.47 -2.29
C ASP A 451 -11.25 -28.15 -2.44
N ALA A 452 -11.04 -27.20 -1.51
CA ALA A 452 -11.63 -25.87 -1.61
C ALA A 452 -11.15 -25.14 -2.87
N SER A 453 -9.86 -25.26 -3.20
CA SER A 453 -9.27 -24.66 -4.40
C SER A 453 -9.81 -25.31 -5.67
N ALA A 454 -9.91 -26.64 -5.70
CA ALA A 454 -10.50 -27.39 -6.81
C ALA A 454 -11.98 -27.03 -7.03
N LYS A 455 -12.74 -26.80 -5.95
CA LYS A 455 -14.14 -26.37 -6.01
C LYS A 455 -14.29 -24.93 -6.53
N ALA A 456 -13.39 -24.03 -6.13
CA ALA A 456 -13.38 -22.65 -6.62
C ALA A 456 -12.96 -22.59 -8.10
N GLY A 457 -12.08 -23.49 -8.53
CA GLY A 457 -11.47 -23.46 -9.85
C GLY A 457 -10.53 -22.26 -10.01
N ALA A 458 -10.12 -22.01 -11.25
CA ALA A 458 -9.28 -20.86 -11.59
C ALA A 458 -10.03 -19.55 -11.27
N THR A 459 -9.65 -18.91 -10.16
CA THR A 459 -10.34 -17.74 -9.60
C THR A 459 -9.59 -16.48 -9.99
N GLU A 460 -10.31 -15.46 -10.47
CA GLU A 460 -9.74 -14.15 -10.78
C GLU A 460 -9.23 -13.47 -9.51
N VAL A 461 -8.01 -12.96 -9.56
CA VAL A 461 -7.34 -12.32 -8.43
C VAL A 461 -6.56 -11.11 -8.89
N GLN A 462 -6.38 -10.15 -7.98
CA GLN A 462 -5.40 -9.10 -8.16
C GLN A 462 -3.99 -9.70 -8.21
N PRO A 463 -3.06 -9.14 -9.00
CA PRO A 463 -1.68 -9.62 -9.04
C PRO A 463 -1.02 -9.75 -7.67
N PHE A 464 -1.38 -8.85 -6.75
CA PHE A 464 -1.05 -9.00 -5.35
C PHE A 464 -2.19 -8.50 -4.47
N SER A 465 -2.56 -9.29 -3.48
CA SER A 465 -3.41 -8.84 -2.39
C SER A 465 -2.92 -9.42 -1.06
N GLY A 466 -3.07 -8.64 -0.01
CA GLY A 466 -2.71 -9.02 1.34
C GLY A 466 -3.68 -8.41 2.36
N GLN A 467 -3.99 -9.18 3.40
CA GLN A 467 -4.78 -8.72 4.53
C GLN A 467 -4.13 -9.17 5.83
N ILE A 468 -4.27 -8.33 6.85
CA ILE A 468 -3.86 -8.58 8.23
C ILE A 468 -5.07 -8.32 9.12
N SER A 469 -5.53 -9.34 9.83
CA SER A 469 -6.61 -9.26 10.82
C SER A 469 -5.99 -9.06 12.21
N VAL A 470 -6.31 -7.96 12.88
CA VAL A 470 -5.64 -7.58 14.13
C VAL A 470 -6.18 -8.36 15.32
N LEU A 471 -7.46 -8.73 15.34
CA LEU A 471 -8.07 -9.43 16.48
C LEU A 471 -7.42 -10.80 16.75
N PRO A 472 -7.26 -11.70 15.76
CA PRO A 472 -6.58 -12.99 16.00
C PRO A 472 -5.14 -12.82 16.51
N ILE A 473 -4.44 -11.77 16.09
CA ILE A 473 -3.07 -11.47 16.55
C ILE A 473 -3.08 -11.09 18.03
N LEU A 474 -4.02 -10.24 18.46
CA LEU A 474 -4.13 -9.84 19.86
C LEU A 474 -4.60 -11.00 20.75
N GLU A 475 -5.59 -11.79 20.32
CA GLU A 475 -6.06 -12.99 21.03
C GLU A 475 -4.93 -13.99 21.22
N PHE A 476 -4.13 -14.21 20.17
CA PHE A 476 -2.93 -15.03 20.22
C PHE A 476 -1.90 -14.47 21.22
N ALA A 477 -1.55 -13.19 21.13
CA ALA A 477 -0.60 -12.57 22.06
C ALA A 477 -1.07 -12.66 23.53
N LYS A 478 -2.37 -12.47 23.79
CA LYS A 478 -2.97 -12.62 25.13
C LYS A 478 -2.85 -14.05 25.65
N SER A 479 -2.96 -15.05 24.78
CA SER A 479 -2.84 -16.46 25.17
C SER A 479 -1.42 -16.86 25.59
N ILE A 480 -0.42 -16.08 25.16
CA ILE A 480 1.00 -16.25 25.51
C ILE A 480 1.31 -15.48 26.78
N GLU A 481 1.03 -14.17 26.75
CA GLU A 481 1.38 -13.26 27.85
C GLU A 481 0.15 -12.42 28.21
N PRO A 482 -0.74 -12.95 29.06
CA PRO A 482 -1.96 -12.25 29.45
C PRO A 482 -1.60 -10.93 30.16
N ASN A 483 -2.18 -9.83 29.70
CA ASN A 483 -2.12 -8.57 30.44
C ASN A 483 -3.41 -7.75 30.25
N PRO A 484 -3.72 -6.84 31.19
CA PRO A 484 -4.96 -6.06 31.14
C PRO A 484 -5.09 -5.18 29.90
N LEU A 485 -3.97 -4.69 29.35
CA LEU A 485 -3.99 -3.86 28.14
C LEU A 485 -4.45 -4.69 26.93
N LEU A 486 -3.87 -5.88 26.71
CA LEU A 486 -4.32 -6.78 25.62
C LEU A 486 -5.80 -7.16 25.78
N ALA A 487 -6.26 -7.43 27.00
CA ALA A 487 -7.68 -7.72 27.24
C ALA A 487 -8.58 -6.53 26.84
N SER A 488 -8.18 -5.31 27.16
CA SER A 488 -8.90 -4.09 26.77
C SER A 488 -8.91 -3.87 25.24
N LEU A 489 -7.78 -4.10 24.57
CA LEU A 489 -7.68 -3.94 23.11
C LEU A 489 -8.51 -4.99 22.36
N ILE A 490 -8.51 -6.24 22.85
CA ILE A 490 -9.36 -7.31 22.32
C ILE A 490 -10.83 -6.95 22.47
N GLN A 491 -11.27 -6.56 23.67
CA GLN A 491 -12.67 -6.21 23.92
C GLN A 491 -13.18 -5.12 22.97
N MET A 492 -12.34 -4.13 22.65
CA MET A 492 -12.69 -3.09 21.69
C MET A 492 -12.91 -3.65 20.27
N LEU A 493 -12.04 -4.56 19.83
CA LEU A 493 -12.18 -5.18 18.51
C LEU A 493 -13.32 -6.22 18.47
N GLU A 494 -13.67 -6.84 19.59
CA GLU A 494 -14.82 -7.76 19.65
C GLU A 494 -16.15 -7.05 19.32
N ASP A 495 -16.26 -5.76 19.62
CA ASP A 495 -17.41 -4.94 19.21
C ASP A 495 -17.39 -4.60 17.69
N HIS A 496 -16.28 -4.92 17.01
CA HIS A 496 -15.97 -4.59 15.62
C HIS A 496 -15.28 -5.74 14.87
N ARG A 497 -15.63 -7.01 15.14
CA ARG A 497 -14.92 -8.19 14.60
C ARG A 497 -14.79 -8.22 13.08
N GLU A 498 -15.70 -7.57 12.36
CA GLU A 498 -15.70 -7.51 10.89
C GLU A 498 -14.89 -6.33 10.33
N LEU A 499 -14.32 -5.49 11.19
CA LEU A 499 -13.64 -4.25 10.83
C LEU A 499 -12.25 -4.14 11.47
N ASP A 500 -11.59 -5.29 11.66
CA ASP A 500 -10.31 -5.41 12.34
C ASP A 500 -9.13 -5.53 11.36
N GLN A 501 -9.32 -5.20 10.09
CA GLN A 501 -8.34 -5.49 9.05
C GLN A 501 -7.55 -4.27 8.58
N VAL A 502 -6.31 -4.57 8.19
CA VAL A 502 -5.50 -3.75 7.28
C VAL A 502 -5.35 -4.52 5.97
N ARG A 503 -5.64 -3.87 4.84
CA ARG A 503 -5.54 -4.48 3.51
C ARG A 503 -4.57 -3.72 2.62
N VAL A 504 -3.86 -4.46 1.79
CA VAL A 504 -3.06 -3.96 0.69
C VAL A 504 -3.46 -4.68 -0.59
N GLY A 505 -3.63 -3.92 -1.67
CA GLY A 505 -3.96 -4.48 -2.98
C GLY A 505 -3.21 -3.77 -4.09
N TYR A 506 -2.77 -4.55 -5.06
CA TYR A 506 -2.22 -4.07 -6.33
C TYR A 506 -3.09 -4.62 -7.45
N GLY A 507 -3.96 -3.77 -7.99
CA GLY A 507 -4.90 -4.13 -9.04
C GLY A 507 -4.56 -3.43 -10.35
N VAL A 508 -4.79 -4.11 -11.47
CA VAL A 508 -4.70 -3.54 -12.81
C VAL A 508 -6.06 -3.68 -13.47
N ASN A 509 -6.57 -2.59 -14.06
CA ASN A 509 -7.82 -2.56 -14.79
C ASN A 509 -7.71 -1.63 -16.01
N ASN A 510 -8.82 -1.38 -16.69
CA ASN A 510 -8.85 -0.51 -17.89
C ASN A 510 -8.50 0.96 -17.59
N ASP A 511 -8.63 1.40 -16.33
CA ASP A 511 -8.27 2.75 -15.91
C ASP A 511 -6.79 2.86 -15.47
N GLY A 512 -6.05 1.75 -15.51
CA GLY A 512 -4.64 1.66 -15.20
C GLY A 512 -4.35 0.75 -13.99
N MET A 513 -3.16 0.92 -13.40
CA MET A 513 -2.79 0.25 -12.16
C MET A 513 -3.20 1.07 -10.94
N THR A 514 -3.53 0.38 -9.86
CA THR A 514 -3.85 0.96 -8.56
C THR A 514 -3.11 0.20 -7.47
N TYR A 515 -2.51 0.94 -6.55
CA TYR A 515 -2.00 0.44 -5.29
C TYR A 515 -2.84 1.06 -4.18
N ARG A 516 -3.52 0.22 -3.40
CA ARG A 516 -4.42 0.67 -2.33
C ARG A 516 -4.00 0.09 -0.99
N PHE A 517 -3.88 0.96 0.01
CA PHE A 517 -3.71 0.60 1.41
C PHE A 517 -4.94 1.04 2.20
N THR A 518 -5.60 0.11 2.86
CA THR A 518 -6.89 0.31 3.54
C THR A 518 -6.79 -0.05 5.01
N ILE A 519 -7.39 0.76 5.87
CA ILE A 519 -7.47 0.57 7.32
C ILE A 519 -8.93 0.65 7.74
N GLU A 520 -9.43 -0.39 8.39
CA GLU A 520 -10.81 -0.43 8.86
C GLU A 520 -11.00 0.25 10.21
N GLU A 521 -12.25 0.62 10.53
CA GLU A 521 -12.60 1.39 11.71
C GLU A 521 -12.11 0.77 13.03
N GLY A 522 -12.16 -0.55 13.18
CA GLY A 522 -11.67 -1.23 14.37
C GLY A 522 -10.17 -1.00 14.58
N VAL A 523 -9.38 -1.05 13.49
CA VAL A 523 -7.94 -0.75 13.54
C VAL A 523 -7.70 0.74 13.79
N LEU A 524 -8.47 1.64 13.18
CA LEU A 524 -8.38 3.09 13.46
C LEU A 524 -8.61 3.40 14.94
N LYS A 525 -9.59 2.73 15.57
CA LYS A 525 -9.86 2.82 17.02
C LYS A 525 -8.70 2.38 17.88
N LEU A 526 -8.06 1.26 17.52
CA LEU A 526 -6.88 0.79 18.21
C LEU A 526 -5.71 1.78 18.13
N ILE A 527 -5.42 2.30 16.92
CA ILE A 527 -4.37 3.30 16.71
C ILE A 527 -4.62 4.53 17.59
N GLY A 528 -5.88 4.99 17.61
CA GLY A 528 -6.33 6.11 18.43
C GLY A 528 -6.01 5.97 19.91
N GLN A 529 -6.23 4.78 20.48
CA GLN A 529 -5.95 4.51 21.90
C GLN A 529 -4.46 4.25 22.21
N ALA A 530 -3.68 3.80 21.24
CA ALA A 530 -2.24 3.55 21.43
C ALA A 530 -1.43 4.87 21.58
N VAL A 531 -1.85 5.95 20.92
CA VAL A 531 -1.13 7.24 20.92
C VAL A 531 -1.02 7.87 22.32
N PRO A 532 -2.09 7.99 23.13
CA PRO A 532 -2.00 8.47 24.51
C PRO A 532 -1.07 7.61 25.40
N LEU A 533 -1.08 6.28 25.22
CA LEU A 533 -0.27 5.35 26.01
C LEU A 533 1.24 5.50 25.75
N MET A 534 1.64 5.76 24.50
CA MET A 534 3.04 6.06 24.17
C MET A 534 3.49 7.45 24.65
N GLY A 535 2.59 8.43 24.63
CA GLY A 535 2.86 9.78 25.13
C GLY A 535 3.14 9.84 26.63
N MET A 536 2.54 8.95 27.43
CA MET A 536 2.79 8.86 28.88
C MET A 536 4.12 8.17 29.22
N ARG A 537 4.58 7.19 28.42
CA ARG A 537 5.86 6.48 28.65
C ARG A 537 7.10 7.31 28.31
N MET A 538 6.99 8.31 27.44
CA MET A 538 8.09 9.22 27.07
C MET A 538 8.16 10.48 27.96
N GLY A 539 7.28 10.60 28.94
CA GLY A 539 7.22 11.74 29.88
C GLY A 539 7.43 11.38 31.34
N GLY A 540 7.85 10.14 31.63
CA GLY A 540 8.18 9.63 32.97
C GLY A 540 9.67 9.58 33.22
#